data_AF-A0A1F7G1F5-F1
#
_entry.id   AF-A0A1F7G1F5-F1
#
_cell.length_a   1.000
_cell.length_b   1.000
_cell.length_c   1.000
_cell.angle_alpha   90.00
_cell.angle_beta   90.00
_cell.angle_gamma   90.00
#
_symmetry.space_group_name_H-M   'P 1'
#
loop_
_entity.id
_entity.type
_entity.pdbx_description
1 polymer ?
#
loop_
_entity_poly.entity_id
_entity_poly.type
_entity_poly.pdbx_seq_one_letter_code
_entity_poly.pdbx_strand_id
1 'polypeptide(L)'
;MKKTPAYLLAIAFLLFHPMITCANEIIVANLSDKFGQISHRDLESSHEFVFSGEFADIEHALNIANSNDLFVQFVSVSARDDGKAAIKIKVSPARNEASRKFTTFCNVIKPGMVSWKKGEVPQNMAVVTTIETDFGNSISLQGLTLKSSLIFSHLFPMIERTGELRDPFFSRGTYSDTSSGRVMDFTVLCQW
;
A
#
# COMPACT_ATOMS: atom_id res chain seq x y z
N MET A 1 -48.55 -8.86 22.79
CA MET A 1 -47.08 -9.01 22.99
C MET A 1 -46.55 -9.75 21.76
N LYS A 2 -45.54 -9.32 20.99
CA LYS A 2 -44.33 -8.53 21.24
C LYS A 2 -44.08 -7.65 20.01
N LYS A 3 -44.05 -6.32 20.17
CA LYS A 3 -43.56 -5.39 19.14
C LYS A 3 -42.22 -4.84 19.60
N THR A 4 -41.13 -5.36 19.03
CA THR A 4 -39.94 -4.60 18.58
C THR A 4 -38.88 -5.59 18.07
N PRO A 5 -38.18 -5.24 16.97
CA PRO A 5 -36.78 -4.86 17.15
C PRO A 5 -36.26 -3.74 16.21
N ALA A 6 -37.12 -2.92 15.58
CA ALA A 6 -36.64 -1.83 14.71
C ALA A 6 -35.86 -0.74 15.49
N TYR A 7 -36.25 -0.46 16.74
CA TYR A 7 -35.57 0.54 17.58
C TYR A 7 -34.19 0.09 18.08
N LEU A 8 -33.94 -1.22 18.24
CA LEU A 8 -32.64 -1.74 18.68
C LEU A 8 -31.57 -1.61 17.59
N LEU A 9 -31.95 -1.77 16.31
CA LEU A 9 -31.05 -1.55 15.17
C LEU A 9 -30.68 -0.07 14.99
N ALA A 10 -31.64 0.84 15.18
CA ALA A 10 -31.39 2.28 15.07
C ALA A 10 -30.48 2.81 16.20
N ILE A 11 -30.63 2.29 17.41
CA ILE A 11 -29.76 2.64 18.55
C ILE A 11 -28.34 2.07 18.34
N ALA A 12 -28.21 0.85 17.81
CA ALA A 12 -26.90 0.32 17.44
C ALA A 12 -26.20 1.21 16.40
N PHE A 13 -26.90 1.62 15.34
CA PHE A 13 -26.34 2.53 14.33
C PHE A 13 -25.89 3.87 14.92
N LEU A 14 -26.68 4.47 15.82
CA LEU A 14 -26.34 5.74 16.47
C LEU A 14 -25.18 5.65 17.47
N LEU A 15 -24.95 4.49 18.08
CA LEU A 15 -23.85 4.27 19.02
C LEU A 15 -22.54 3.88 18.32
N PHE A 16 -22.59 3.26 17.15
CA PHE A 16 -21.39 2.88 16.39
C PHE A 16 -20.73 4.06 15.66
N HIS A 17 -21.51 5.04 15.18
CA HIS A 17 -20.97 6.23 14.50
C HIS A 17 -19.95 7.03 15.33
N PRO A 18 -20.23 7.42 16.59
CA PRO A 18 -19.28 8.22 17.39
C PRO A 18 -17.99 7.47 17.74
N MET A 19 -18.05 6.14 17.87
CA MET A 19 -16.87 5.30 18.13
C MET A 19 -15.93 5.25 16.92
N ILE A 20 -16.50 5.11 15.72
CA ILE A 20 -15.72 5.05 14.47
C ILE A 20 -15.07 6.42 14.18
N THR A 21 -15.77 7.53 14.43
CA THR A 21 -15.20 8.88 14.27
C THR A 21 -14.05 9.13 15.25
N CYS A 22 -14.17 8.68 16.50
CA CYS A 22 -13.11 8.83 17.50
C CYS A 22 -11.87 7.99 17.16
N ALA A 23 -12.06 6.74 16.70
CA ALA A 23 -10.95 5.90 16.24
C ALA A 23 -10.19 6.52 15.06
N ASN A 24 -10.91 7.15 14.11
CA ASN A 24 -10.31 7.86 12.98
C ASN A 24 -9.47 9.07 13.45
N GLU A 25 -9.99 9.90 14.35
CA GLU A 25 -9.27 11.06 14.90
C GLU A 25 -7.98 10.66 15.63
N ILE A 26 -8.00 9.53 16.37
CA ILE A 26 -6.81 9.01 17.06
C ILE A 26 -5.75 8.56 16.04
N ILE A 27 -6.14 7.87 14.97
CA ILE A 27 -5.21 7.46 13.91
C ILE A 27 -4.60 8.69 13.25
N VAL A 28 -5.41 9.70 12.90
CA VAL A 28 -4.92 10.94 12.30
C VAL A 28 -3.95 11.66 13.23
N ALA A 29 -4.27 11.77 14.52
CA ALA A 29 -3.40 12.43 15.50
C ALA A 29 -2.04 11.71 15.62
N ASN A 30 -2.05 10.39 15.77
CA ASN A 30 -0.82 9.60 15.91
C ASN A 30 0.02 9.59 14.63
N LEU A 31 -0.61 9.51 13.45
CA LEU A 31 0.11 9.64 12.18
C LEU A 31 0.68 11.06 12.03
N SER A 32 -0.07 12.09 12.41
CA SER A 32 0.38 13.49 12.28
C SER A 32 1.55 13.81 13.20
N ASP A 33 1.58 13.25 14.41
CA ASP A 33 2.70 13.42 15.36
C ASP A 33 4.02 12.93 14.76
N LYS A 34 4.01 11.80 14.06
CA LYS A 34 5.20 11.19 13.46
C LYS A 34 5.53 11.72 12.05
N PHE A 35 4.53 11.89 11.18
CA PHE A 35 4.71 12.15 9.75
C PHE A 35 4.32 13.57 9.33
N GLY A 36 3.86 14.40 10.28
CA GLY A 36 3.47 15.78 10.04
C GLY A 36 2.11 15.87 9.34
N GLN A 37 2.09 16.37 8.11
CA GLN A 37 0.83 16.61 7.41
C GLN A 37 0.22 15.32 6.86
N ILE A 38 -0.98 14.97 7.35
CA ILE A 38 -1.77 13.84 6.85
C ILE A 38 -2.98 14.37 6.07
N SER A 39 -3.09 13.99 4.81
CA SER A 39 -4.36 14.12 4.08
C SER A 39 -5.23 12.92 4.43
N HIS A 40 -6.45 13.15 4.90
CA HIS A 40 -7.39 12.09 5.21
C HIS A 40 -8.70 12.28 4.45
N ARG A 41 -9.39 11.18 4.15
CA ARG A 41 -10.69 11.18 3.49
C ARG A 41 -11.56 10.08 4.07
N ASP A 42 -12.76 10.46 4.49
CA ASP A 42 -13.79 9.51 4.87
C ASP A 42 -14.50 9.01 3.60
N LEU A 43 -14.53 7.69 3.44
CA LEU A 43 -15.26 6.98 2.38
C LEU A 43 -16.45 6.26 3.02
N GLU A 44 -17.38 5.79 2.21
CA GLU A 44 -18.64 5.17 2.67
C GLU A 44 -18.43 4.02 3.69
N SER A 45 -17.36 3.23 3.54
CA SER A 45 -17.06 2.07 4.39
C SER A 45 -15.61 1.99 4.88
N SER A 46 -14.83 3.06 4.69
CA SER A 46 -13.40 3.06 5.00
C SER A 46 -12.86 4.48 5.16
N HIS A 47 -11.67 4.61 5.76
CA HIS A 47 -10.95 5.87 5.86
C HIS A 47 -9.63 5.73 5.09
N GLU A 48 -9.29 6.72 4.26
CA GLU A 48 -8.03 6.79 3.53
C GLU A 48 -7.12 7.85 4.16
N PHE A 49 -5.86 7.50 4.40
CA PHE A 49 -4.81 8.39 4.86
C PHE A 49 -3.68 8.44 3.82
N VAL A 50 -3.25 9.64 3.47
CA VAL A 50 -2.17 9.88 2.51
C VAL A 50 -1.15 10.83 3.15
N PHE A 51 0.10 10.38 3.17
CA PHE A 51 1.20 11.12 3.77
C PHE A 51 2.54 10.75 3.13
N SER A 52 3.62 11.43 3.54
CA SER A 52 4.98 11.13 3.10
C SER A 52 5.81 10.66 4.29
N GLY A 53 6.67 9.68 4.08
CA GLY A 53 7.52 9.12 5.14
C GLY A 53 8.73 8.39 4.60
N GLU A 54 9.65 8.02 5.49
CA GLU A 54 10.77 7.16 5.16
C GLU A 54 10.31 5.70 5.02
N PHE A 55 10.97 4.92 4.17
CA PHE A 55 10.63 3.49 4.01
C PHE A 55 10.75 2.70 5.32
N ALA A 56 11.69 3.09 6.20
CA ALA A 56 11.91 2.46 7.50
C ALA A 56 10.75 2.68 8.48
N ASP A 57 9.95 3.72 8.30
CA ASP A 57 8.84 4.07 9.21
C ASP A 57 7.50 3.43 8.79
N ILE A 58 7.44 2.71 7.66
CA ILE A 58 6.17 2.18 7.13
C ILE A 58 5.55 1.14 8.09
N GLU A 59 6.36 0.26 8.68
CA GLU A 59 5.86 -0.71 9.67
C GLU A 59 5.18 -0.01 10.86
N HIS A 60 5.78 1.06 11.35
CA HIS A 60 5.20 1.86 12.42
C HIS A 60 3.87 2.52 11.99
N ALA A 61 3.81 3.05 10.77
CA ALA A 61 2.57 3.63 10.24
C ALA A 61 1.44 2.59 10.11
N LEU A 62 1.75 1.37 9.67
CA LEU A 62 0.77 0.28 9.56
C LEU A 62 0.25 -0.14 10.94
N ASN A 63 1.13 -0.19 11.94
CA ASN A 63 0.74 -0.50 13.31
C ASN A 63 -0.13 0.60 13.94
N ILE A 64 0.13 1.88 13.65
CA ILE A 64 -0.74 2.99 14.08
C ILE A 64 -2.11 2.88 13.41
N ALA A 65 -2.14 2.64 12.10
CA ALA A 65 -3.38 2.58 11.32
C ALA A 65 -4.23 1.33 11.65
N ASN A 66 -3.59 0.25 12.10
CA ASN A 66 -4.25 -0.98 12.52
C ASN A 66 -4.61 -0.94 14.01
N SER A 67 -5.73 -0.30 14.33
CA SER A 67 -6.23 -0.14 15.70
C SER A 67 -7.27 -1.21 16.08
N ASN A 68 -7.77 -1.18 17.32
CA ASN A 68 -8.73 -2.19 17.81
C ASN A 68 -10.05 -2.23 16.99
N ASP A 69 -10.45 -1.08 16.43
CA ASP A 69 -11.74 -0.92 15.75
C ASP A 69 -11.60 -0.70 14.23
N LEU A 70 -10.38 -0.46 13.74
CA LEU A 70 -10.09 -0.22 12.32
C LEU A 70 -8.89 -1.05 11.87
N PHE A 71 -9.09 -1.85 10.83
CA PHE A 71 -8.09 -2.75 10.28
C PHE A 71 -7.63 -2.24 8.92
N VAL A 72 -6.34 -2.33 8.66
CA VAL A 72 -5.78 -1.95 7.36
C VAL A 72 -6.32 -2.86 6.26
N GLN A 73 -6.95 -2.27 5.26
CA GLN A 73 -7.51 -2.97 4.10
C GLN A 73 -6.68 -2.82 2.84
N PHE A 74 -5.92 -1.74 2.72
CA PHE A 74 -5.09 -1.51 1.56
C PHE A 74 -3.93 -0.60 1.90
N VAL A 75 -2.79 -0.88 1.28
CA VAL A 75 -1.59 -0.05 1.38
C VAL A 75 -1.02 0.14 -0.02
N SER A 76 -0.62 1.36 -0.33
CA SER A 76 0.18 1.69 -1.51
C SER A 76 1.37 2.53 -1.09
N VAL A 77 2.55 2.13 -1.54
CA VAL A 77 3.84 2.79 -1.27
C VAL A 77 4.44 3.15 -2.61
N SER A 78 4.58 4.45 -2.88
CA SER A 78 5.15 4.96 -4.13
C SER A 78 6.45 5.70 -3.88
N ALA A 79 7.46 5.44 -4.70
CA ALA A 79 8.75 6.13 -4.65
C ALA A 79 8.60 7.61 -5.04
N ARG A 80 9.38 8.46 -4.36
CA ARG A 80 9.53 9.87 -4.69
C ARG A 80 11.00 10.17 -5.01
N ASP A 81 11.23 11.23 -5.79
CA ASP A 81 12.58 11.62 -6.19
C ASP A 81 13.41 12.20 -5.01
N ASP A 82 12.75 12.68 -3.95
CA ASP A 82 13.37 13.15 -2.70
C ASP A 82 13.88 12.02 -1.79
N GLY A 83 13.72 10.76 -2.21
CA GLY A 83 14.15 9.57 -1.46
C GLY A 83 13.13 9.07 -0.43
N LYS A 84 12.03 9.79 -0.23
CA LYS A 84 10.91 9.37 0.63
C LYS A 84 9.92 8.51 -0.15
N ALA A 85 8.95 7.95 0.57
CA ALA A 85 7.79 7.30 0.00
C ALA A 85 6.53 8.15 0.16
N ALA A 86 5.70 8.21 -0.87
CA ALA A 86 4.30 8.59 -0.73
C ALA A 86 3.51 7.35 -0.30
N ILE A 87 2.87 7.43 0.85
CA ILE A 87 2.19 6.30 1.50
C ILE A 87 0.70 6.59 1.51
N LYS A 88 -0.07 5.60 1.08
CA LYS A 88 -1.52 5.59 1.18
C LYS A 88 -1.95 4.36 1.97
N ILE A 89 -2.71 4.57 3.03
CA ILE A 89 -3.29 3.50 3.86
C ILE A 89 -4.79 3.68 3.86
N LYS A 90 -5.53 2.61 3.62
CA LYS A 90 -6.98 2.58 3.79
C LYS A 90 -7.34 1.60 4.89
N VAL A 91 -8.18 2.03 5.82
CA VAL A 91 -8.63 1.23 6.97
C VAL A 91 -10.15 1.09 6.96
N SER A 92 -10.66 -0.01 7.51
CA SER A 92 -12.09 -0.28 7.63
C SER A 92 -12.38 -1.09 8.90
N PRO A 93 -13.61 -1.04 9.44
CA PRO A 93 -14.01 -1.93 10.53
C PRO A 93 -14.02 -3.42 10.15
N ALA A 94 -14.07 -3.75 8.85
CA ALA A 94 -13.99 -5.12 8.38
C ALA A 94 -12.59 -5.70 8.63
N ARG A 95 -12.51 -6.95 9.12
CA ARG A 95 -11.24 -7.65 9.33
C ARG A 95 -10.77 -8.34 8.04
N ASN A 96 -9.47 -8.39 7.84
CA ASN A 96 -8.80 -9.17 6.81
C ASN A 96 -7.52 -9.83 7.38
N GLU A 97 -6.69 -10.41 6.50
CA GLU A 97 -5.41 -11.03 6.90
C GLU A 97 -4.21 -10.06 6.92
N ALA A 98 -4.44 -8.74 6.86
CA ALA A 98 -3.37 -7.77 6.69
C ALA A 98 -2.31 -7.85 7.78
N SER A 99 -2.71 -7.97 9.05
CA SER A 99 -1.78 -8.06 10.17
C SER A 99 -0.83 -9.25 10.08
N ARG A 100 -1.22 -10.36 9.42
CA ARG A 100 -0.34 -11.52 9.21
C ARG A 100 0.73 -11.28 8.16
N LYS A 101 0.50 -10.31 7.28
CA LYS A 101 1.30 -10.02 6.07
C LYS A 101 2.09 -8.72 6.18
N PHE A 102 1.92 -7.93 7.26
CA PHE A 102 2.64 -6.67 7.47
C PHE A 102 4.16 -6.85 7.44
N THR A 103 4.71 -7.82 8.18
CA THR A 103 6.16 -8.02 8.22
C THR A 103 6.73 -8.36 6.84
N THR A 104 6.10 -9.29 6.12
CA THR A 104 6.46 -9.64 4.74
C THR A 104 6.35 -8.43 3.81
N PHE A 105 5.26 -7.67 3.88
CA PHE A 105 5.09 -6.44 3.11
C PHE A 105 6.19 -5.42 3.40
N CYS A 106 6.49 -5.18 4.67
CA CYS A 106 7.56 -4.29 5.12
C CYS A 106 8.93 -4.77 4.65
N ASN A 107 9.16 -6.08 4.58
CA ASN A 107 10.39 -6.62 4.00
C ASN A 107 10.47 -6.35 2.50
N VAL A 108 9.40 -6.58 1.74
CA VAL A 108 9.36 -6.34 0.29
C VAL A 108 9.67 -4.88 -0.07
N ILE A 109 9.12 -3.92 0.68
CA ILE A 109 9.28 -2.49 0.37
C ILE A 109 10.60 -1.89 0.87
N LYS A 110 11.39 -2.59 1.69
CA LYS A 110 12.66 -2.09 2.22
C LYS A 110 13.62 -1.71 1.08
N PRO A 111 14.34 -0.58 1.19
CA PRO A 111 15.38 -0.24 0.25
C PRO A 111 16.40 -1.37 0.11
N GLY A 112 16.76 -1.73 -1.13
CA GLY A 112 17.69 -2.82 -1.44
C GLY A 112 17.03 -4.14 -1.81
N MET A 113 15.74 -4.34 -1.49
CA MET A 113 14.99 -5.55 -1.89
C MET A 113 14.47 -5.45 -3.32
N VAL A 114 14.00 -4.26 -3.70
CA VAL A 114 13.68 -3.90 -5.08
C VAL A 114 14.43 -2.63 -5.47
N SER A 115 14.64 -2.45 -6.77
CA SER A 115 15.23 -1.24 -7.32
C SER A 115 14.16 -0.15 -7.43
N TRP A 116 13.94 0.63 -6.37
CA TRP A 116 13.01 1.75 -6.42
C TRP A 116 13.46 2.82 -7.43
N LYS A 117 12.51 3.41 -8.15
CA LYS A 117 12.78 4.51 -9.08
C LYS A 117 13.31 5.72 -8.31
N LYS A 118 14.45 6.25 -8.76
CA LYS A 118 15.01 7.52 -8.30
C LYS A 118 15.54 8.29 -9.51
N GLY A 119 14.95 9.45 -9.81
CA GLY A 119 15.34 10.23 -10.98
C GLY A 119 15.01 9.52 -12.30
N GLU A 120 15.93 9.57 -13.27
CA GLU A 120 15.74 8.97 -14.59
C GLU A 120 15.71 7.43 -14.58
N VAL A 121 15.06 6.84 -15.58
CA VAL A 121 14.96 5.38 -15.72
C VAL A 121 16.31 4.82 -16.21
N PRO A 122 16.97 3.92 -15.45
CA PRO A 122 18.25 3.35 -15.84
C PRO A 122 18.13 2.40 -17.05
N GLN A 123 19.19 2.33 -17.87
CA GLN A 123 19.20 1.52 -19.10
C GLN A 123 19.33 0.01 -18.87
N ASN A 124 19.78 -0.40 -17.68
CA ASN A 124 20.21 -1.77 -17.37
C ASN A 124 19.38 -2.45 -16.28
N MET A 125 18.32 -1.83 -15.78
CA MET A 125 17.42 -2.46 -14.81
C MET A 125 15.97 -2.00 -14.99
N ALA A 126 15.03 -2.84 -14.55
CA ALA A 126 13.66 -2.43 -14.30
C ALA A 126 13.58 -1.82 -12.90
N VAL A 127 12.90 -0.68 -12.77
CA VAL A 127 12.72 0.00 -11.49
C VAL A 127 11.26 -0.04 -11.05
N VAL A 128 11.04 -0.17 -9.75
CA VAL A 128 9.71 -0.18 -9.13
C VAL A 128 9.32 1.25 -8.76
N THR A 129 8.13 1.67 -9.14
CA THR A 129 7.56 2.97 -8.79
C THR A 129 6.58 2.86 -7.63
N THR A 130 5.79 1.80 -7.60
CA THR A 130 4.73 1.63 -6.62
C THR A 130 4.59 0.16 -6.27
N ILE A 131 4.39 -0.13 -4.98
CA ILE A 131 3.96 -1.44 -4.49
C ILE A 131 2.64 -1.24 -3.76
N GLU A 132 1.65 -2.04 -4.10
CA GLU A 132 0.30 -1.96 -3.54
C GLU A 132 -0.26 -3.34 -3.20
N THR A 133 -1.07 -3.40 -2.14
CA THR A 133 -1.78 -4.62 -1.76
C THR A 133 -3.03 -4.30 -0.98
N ASP A 134 -4.06 -5.13 -1.17
CA ASP A 134 -5.24 -5.23 -0.32
C ASP A 134 -5.12 -6.35 0.74
N PHE A 135 -3.94 -6.96 0.84
CA PHE A 135 -3.65 -8.14 1.66
C PHE A 135 -4.49 -9.38 1.33
N GLY A 136 -5.08 -9.42 0.13
CA GLY A 136 -5.66 -10.62 -0.47
C GLY A 136 -4.57 -11.63 -0.87
N ASN A 137 -4.75 -12.33 -1.98
CA ASN A 137 -3.79 -13.36 -2.39
C ASN A 137 -2.53 -12.81 -3.06
N SER A 138 -2.59 -11.57 -3.56
CA SER A 138 -1.52 -11.00 -4.36
C SER A 138 -1.08 -9.61 -3.89
N ILE A 139 0.13 -9.26 -4.31
CA ILE A 139 0.71 -7.93 -4.25
C ILE A 139 1.00 -7.45 -5.68
N SER A 140 0.79 -6.17 -5.93
CA SER A 140 1.03 -5.54 -7.24
C SER A 140 2.26 -4.65 -7.16
N LEU A 141 3.20 -4.87 -8.07
CA LEU A 141 4.41 -4.08 -8.26
C LEU A 141 4.31 -3.37 -9.60
N GLN A 142 4.24 -2.05 -9.56
CA GLN A 142 4.26 -1.20 -10.74
C GLN A 142 5.66 -0.62 -10.93
N GLY A 143 6.08 -0.43 -12.17
CA GLY A 143 7.41 0.06 -12.44
C GLY A 143 7.62 0.57 -13.86
N LEU A 144 8.86 0.98 -14.12
CA LEU A 144 9.31 1.51 -15.40
C LEU A 144 10.56 0.77 -15.88
N THR A 145 10.68 0.60 -17.19
CA THR A 145 11.93 0.11 -17.80
C THR A 145 12.11 0.62 -19.23
N LEU A 146 13.37 0.74 -19.67
CA LEU A 146 13.71 1.01 -21.07
C LEU A 146 13.74 -0.27 -21.92
N LYS A 147 13.77 -1.46 -21.30
CA LYS A 147 13.80 -2.75 -22.00
C LYS A 147 12.94 -3.77 -21.26
N SER A 148 11.86 -4.25 -21.89
CA SER A 148 10.92 -5.21 -21.27
C SER A 148 11.59 -6.50 -20.80
N SER A 149 12.64 -6.96 -21.49
CA SER A 149 13.40 -8.15 -21.10
C SER A 149 13.98 -8.06 -19.68
N LEU A 150 14.25 -6.85 -19.18
CA LEU A 150 14.79 -6.62 -17.84
C LEU A 150 13.79 -6.96 -16.72
N ILE A 151 12.49 -6.98 -17.02
CA ILE A 151 11.48 -7.45 -16.06
C ILE A 151 11.77 -8.93 -15.73
N PHE A 152 11.98 -9.74 -16.76
CA PHE A 152 12.20 -11.18 -16.62
C PHE A 152 13.63 -11.53 -16.22
N SER A 153 14.64 -10.82 -16.74
CA SER A 153 16.04 -11.15 -16.49
C SER A 153 16.62 -10.54 -15.22
N HIS A 154 15.95 -9.54 -14.63
CA HIS A 154 16.43 -8.84 -13.44
C HIS A 154 15.39 -8.80 -12.33
N LEU A 155 14.21 -8.22 -12.57
CA LEU A 155 13.22 -8.02 -11.51
C LEU A 155 12.67 -9.35 -10.97
N PHE A 156 12.31 -10.30 -11.83
CA PHE A 156 11.78 -11.60 -11.41
C PHE A 156 12.79 -12.37 -10.54
N PRO A 157 14.06 -12.56 -10.98
CA PRO A 157 15.08 -13.17 -10.12
C PRO A 157 15.34 -12.44 -8.81
N MET A 158 15.19 -11.10 -8.78
CA MET A 158 15.29 -10.35 -7.53
C MET A 158 14.16 -10.71 -6.56
N ILE A 159 12.92 -10.71 -7.04
CA ILE A 159 11.73 -11.04 -6.25
C ILE A 159 11.85 -12.47 -5.70
N GLU A 160 12.16 -13.44 -6.57
CA GLU A 160 12.25 -14.85 -6.18
C GLU A 160 13.36 -15.12 -5.16
N ARG A 161 14.48 -14.39 -5.24
CA ARG A 161 15.59 -14.52 -4.29
C ARG A 161 15.21 -14.13 -2.87
N THR A 162 14.23 -13.23 -2.70
CA THR A 162 13.80 -12.77 -1.37
C THR A 162 13.09 -13.89 -0.59
N GLY A 163 12.39 -14.79 -1.28
CA GLY A 163 11.50 -15.78 -0.67
C GLY A 163 10.24 -15.21 -0.02
N GLU A 164 10.09 -13.88 0.00
CA GLU A 164 8.94 -13.16 0.59
C GLU A 164 7.73 -13.12 -0.36
N LEU A 165 7.96 -13.33 -1.65
CA LEU A 165 6.95 -13.33 -2.70
C LEU A 165 7.22 -14.46 -3.68
N ARG A 166 6.15 -14.93 -4.33
CA ARG A 166 6.18 -16.08 -5.25
C ARG A 166 5.49 -15.76 -6.57
N ASP A 167 5.82 -16.58 -7.57
CA ASP A 167 5.16 -16.63 -8.87
C ASP A 167 4.96 -15.24 -9.52
N PRO A 168 6.05 -14.48 -9.77
CA PRO A 168 5.94 -13.18 -10.41
C PRO A 168 5.32 -13.32 -11.80
N PHE A 169 4.21 -12.63 -12.03
CA PHE A 169 3.44 -12.67 -13.26
C PHE A 169 3.37 -11.27 -13.88
N PHE A 170 3.85 -11.14 -15.12
CA PHE A 170 3.71 -9.90 -15.88
C PHE A 170 2.25 -9.74 -16.32
N SER A 171 1.54 -8.78 -15.71
CA SER A 171 0.11 -8.58 -15.94
C SER A 171 -0.17 -7.67 -17.13
N ARG A 172 0.54 -6.54 -17.22
CA ARG A 172 0.36 -5.55 -18.29
C ARG A 172 1.57 -4.65 -18.42
N GLY A 173 1.69 -4.01 -19.57
CA GLY A 173 2.54 -2.85 -19.72
C GLY A 173 2.20 -2.02 -20.95
N THR A 174 2.50 -0.74 -20.86
CA THR A 174 2.23 0.25 -21.90
C THR A 174 3.54 0.95 -22.25
N TYR A 175 3.68 1.36 -23.50
CA TYR A 175 4.85 2.09 -23.96
C TYR A 175 4.50 3.56 -24.14
N SER A 176 5.40 4.43 -23.72
CA SER A 176 5.37 5.87 -23.99
C SER A 176 6.72 6.33 -24.49
N ASP A 177 6.72 7.28 -25.43
CA ASP A 177 7.94 7.89 -25.93
C ASP A 177 8.29 9.09 -25.04
N THR A 178 9.52 9.10 -24.53
CA THR A 178 10.06 10.17 -23.67
C THR A 178 11.33 10.74 -24.28
N SER A 179 11.85 11.85 -23.74
CA SER A 179 13.15 12.41 -24.15
C SER A 179 14.32 11.44 -23.98
N SER A 180 14.20 10.49 -23.04
CA SER A 180 15.22 9.48 -22.74
C SER A 180 15.06 8.20 -23.57
N GLY A 181 14.07 8.17 -24.48
CA GLY A 181 13.72 7.03 -25.32
C GLY A 181 12.34 6.44 -24.99
N ARG A 182 12.05 5.28 -25.57
CA ARG A 182 10.80 4.56 -25.32
C ARG A 182 10.85 3.90 -23.95
N VAL A 183 9.98 4.34 -23.05
CA VAL A 183 9.82 3.81 -21.69
C VAL A 183 8.59 2.93 -21.65
N MET A 184 8.71 1.79 -20.97
CA MET A 184 7.60 0.91 -20.66
C MET A 184 7.17 1.10 -19.21
N ASP A 185 5.92 1.45 -18.96
CA ASP A 185 5.26 1.17 -17.68
C ASP A 185 4.82 -0.28 -17.62
N PHE A 186 4.98 -0.91 -16.47
CA PHE A 186 4.59 -2.30 -16.26
C PHE A 186 3.89 -2.51 -14.93
N THR A 187 3.12 -3.60 -14.86
CA THR A 187 2.56 -4.15 -13.63
C THR A 187 2.91 -5.63 -13.54
N VAL A 188 3.50 -6.02 -12.43
CA VAL A 188 3.80 -7.41 -12.04
C VAL A 188 2.93 -7.75 -10.83
N LEU A 189 2.28 -8.90 -10.88
CA LEU A 189 1.55 -9.47 -9.74
C LEU A 189 2.37 -10.59 -9.13
N CYS A 190 2.51 -10.62 -7.82
CA CYS A 190 3.14 -11.72 -7.10
C CYS A 190 2.17 -12.28 -6.05
N GLN A 191 2.31 -13.56 -5.74
CA GLN A 191 1.66 -14.16 -4.57
C GLN A 191 2.51 -13.92 -3.31
N TRP A 192 1.87 -13.94 -2.14
CA TRP A 192 2.55 -13.93 -0.84
C TRP A 192 3.36 -15.21 -0.58
#